data_AF-A0A966WK05-F1
#
_entry.id   AF-A0A966WK05-F1
#
_cell.length_a   1.000
_cell.length_b   1.000
_cell.length_c   1.000
_cell.angle_alpha   90.00
_cell.angle_beta   90.00
_cell.angle_gamma   90.00
#
_symmetry.space_group_name_H-M   'P 1'
#
loop_
_entity.id
_entity.type
_entity.pdbx_description
1 polymer ?
#
loop_
_entity_poly.entity_id
_entity_poly.type
_entity_poly.pdbx_seq_one_letter_code
_entity_poly.pdbx_strand_id
1 'polypeptide(L)'
;MEFGAITQYVDVAQIVLYMFWAFFAGLIYYLARENHREGYPMDNGHLQGGPVQIGWPVPEPKVFKMADGREILAPDVNRVDGSYNAQPAHAWLGAPLEPVGDPLLAGVGPGAWAARADEPDLYHGNHIKIVPLRIAADHGVMSPDIDPRGLPVYG
;
A
#
# COMPACT_ATOMS: atom_id res chain seq x y z
N MET A 1 -47.08 -5.40 -31.37
CA MET A 1 -45.73 -5.74 -30.91
C MET A 1 -45.49 -4.92 -29.67
N GLU A 2 -45.35 -5.56 -28.51
CA GLU A 2 -44.86 -4.87 -27.32
C GLU A 2 -43.37 -4.55 -27.52
N PHE A 3 -42.97 -3.32 -27.22
CA PHE A 3 -41.60 -2.86 -27.43
C PHE A 3 -40.67 -3.57 -26.43
N GLY A 4 -39.66 -4.30 -26.92
CA GLY A 4 -38.64 -4.92 -26.07
C GLY A 4 -38.91 -6.36 -25.62
N ALA A 5 -40.01 -7.00 -26.04
CA ALA A 5 -40.23 -8.43 -25.80
C ALA A 5 -39.38 -9.30 -26.76
N ILE A 6 -38.72 -10.33 -26.23
CA ILE A 6 -37.90 -11.30 -26.99
C ILE A 6 -38.57 -12.68 -27.01
N THR A 7 -39.12 -13.12 -25.87
CA THR A 7 -40.01 -14.30 -25.78
C THR A 7 -41.24 -13.95 -24.92
N GLN A 8 -42.12 -14.91 -24.67
CA GLN A 8 -43.28 -14.73 -23.78
C GLN A 8 -42.90 -14.33 -22.34
N TYR A 9 -41.68 -14.66 -21.88
CA TYR A 9 -41.22 -14.40 -20.51
C TYR A 9 -39.88 -13.63 -20.43
N VAL A 10 -39.32 -13.21 -21.57
CA VAL A 10 -38.02 -12.53 -21.63
C VAL A 10 -38.15 -11.23 -22.39
N ASP A 11 -37.67 -10.16 -21.78
CA ASP A 11 -37.59 -8.82 -22.35
C ASP A 11 -36.17 -8.23 -22.27
N VAL A 12 -35.95 -7.12 -22.97
CA VAL A 12 -34.65 -6.44 -23.03
C VAL A 12 -34.20 -5.96 -21.64
N ALA A 13 -35.10 -5.46 -20.79
CA ALA A 13 -34.73 -4.95 -19.47
C ALA A 13 -34.19 -6.06 -18.57
N GLN A 14 -34.81 -7.25 -18.61
CA GLN A 14 -34.35 -8.42 -17.90
C GLN A 14 -32.94 -8.86 -18.34
N ILE A 15 -32.67 -8.88 -19.65
CA ILE A 15 -31.34 -9.24 -20.16
C ILE A 15 -30.29 -8.21 -19.72
N VAL A 16 -30.59 -6.92 -19.84
CA VAL A 16 -29.67 -5.85 -19.40
C VAL A 16 -29.36 -5.96 -17.90
N LEU A 17 -30.35 -6.28 -17.08
CA LEU A 17 -30.14 -6.49 -15.65
C LEU A 17 -29.19 -7.65 -15.35
N TYR A 18 -29.34 -8.80 -16.01
CA TYR A 18 -28.42 -9.93 -15.81
C TYR A 18 -27.03 -9.68 -16.39
N MET A 19 -26.91 -8.97 -17.51
CA MET A 19 -25.62 -8.52 -18.04
C MET A 19 -24.91 -7.58 -17.06
N PHE A 20 -25.64 -6.66 -16.43
CA PHE A 20 -25.10 -5.80 -15.37
C PHE A 20 -24.56 -6.64 -14.21
N TRP A 21 -25.32 -7.62 -13.71
CA TRP A 21 -24.87 -8.47 -12.60
C TRP A 21 -23.64 -9.30 -12.96
N ALA A 22 -23.57 -9.84 -14.18
CA ALA A 22 -22.40 -10.57 -14.66
C ALA A 22 -21.16 -9.66 -14.75
N PHE A 23 -21.33 -8.45 -15.31
CA PHE A 23 -20.27 -7.44 -15.33
C PHE A 23 -19.82 -7.06 -13.93
N PHE A 24 -20.76 -6.80 -13.02
CA PHE A 24 -20.47 -6.37 -11.65
C PHE A 24 -19.74 -7.45 -10.86
N ALA A 25 -20.15 -8.72 -10.98
CA ALA A 25 -19.42 -9.84 -10.40
C ALA A 25 -17.98 -9.94 -10.97
N GLY A 26 -17.82 -9.72 -12.29
CA GLY A 26 -16.50 -9.62 -12.92
C GLY A 26 -15.66 -8.46 -12.39
N LEU A 27 -16.27 -7.30 -12.13
CA LEU A 27 -15.61 -6.15 -11.53
C LEU A 27 -15.14 -6.44 -10.10
N ILE A 28 -15.97 -7.09 -9.27
CA ILE A 28 -15.57 -7.54 -7.93
C ILE A 28 -14.35 -8.46 -8.02
N TYR A 29 -14.39 -9.46 -8.90
CA TYR A 29 -13.26 -10.37 -9.10
C TYR A 29 -11.98 -9.62 -9.51
N TYR A 30 -12.09 -8.70 -10.46
CA TYR A 30 -10.95 -7.89 -10.91
C TYR A 30 -10.38 -7.04 -9.78
N LEU A 31 -11.22 -6.31 -9.04
CA LEU A 31 -10.78 -5.45 -7.94
C LEU A 31 -10.19 -6.25 -6.78
N ALA A 32 -10.79 -7.39 -6.42
CA ALA A 32 -10.25 -8.28 -5.41
C ALA A 32 -8.85 -8.78 -5.80
N ARG A 33 -8.63 -9.12 -7.08
CA ARG A 33 -7.31 -9.50 -7.58
C ARG A 33 -6.30 -8.35 -7.53
N GLU A 34 -6.69 -7.13 -7.90
CA GLU A 34 -5.79 -5.96 -7.83
C GLU A 34 -5.45 -5.57 -6.39
N ASN A 35 -6.34 -5.82 -5.42
CA ASN A 35 -6.07 -5.60 -3.99
C ASN A 35 -4.96 -6.51 -3.43
N HIS A 36 -4.63 -7.62 -4.10
CA HIS A 36 -3.59 -8.56 -3.67
C HIS A 36 -2.20 -8.25 -4.23
N ARG A 37 -1.96 -7.02 -4.69
CA ARG A 37 -0.64 -6.59 -5.22
C ARG A 37 0.36 -6.21 -4.13
N GLU A 38 -0.08 -5.97 -2.89
CA GLU A 38 0.76 -5.60 -1.76
C GLU A 38 0.29 -6.35 -0.50
N GLY A 39 1.22 -6.73 0.37
CA GLY A 39 0.90 -7.47 1.61
C GLY A 39 0.50 -8.93 1.40
N TYR A 40 0.72 -9.47 0.19
CA TYR A 40 0.52 -10.87 -0.15
C TYR A 40 1.85 -11.51 -0.60
N PRO A 41 2.10 -12.79 -0.25
CA PRO A 41 1.26 -13.65 0.58
C PRO A 41 1.18 -13.15 2.04
N MET A 42 0.06 -13.44 2.71
CA MET A 42 -0.17 -12.96 4.07
C MET A 42 0.72 -13.72 5.05
N ASP A 43 1.28 -12.99 6.02
CA ASP A 43 1.87 -13.60 7.21
C ASP A 43 0.77 -14.34 7.99
N ASN A 44 1.06 -15.58 8.38
CA ASN A 44 0.14 -16.42 9.14
C ASN A 44 0.20 -16.16 10.65
N GLY A 45 1.11 -15.29 11.11
CA GLY A 45 1.24 -14.88 12.51
C GLY A 45 1.83 -15.97 13.43
N HIS A 46 2.31 -17.08 12.86
CA HIS A 46 2.97 -18.13 13.63
C HIS A 46 4.47 -17.83 13.78
N LEU A 47 4.92 -17.62 15.01
CA LEU A 47 6.34 -17.37 15.33
C LEU A 47 7.31 -18.47 14.84
N GLN A 48 6.82 -19.69 14.64
CA GLN A 48 7.60 -20.87 14.22
C GLN A 48 7.38 -21.24 12.75
N GLY A 49 6.75 -20.35 11.97
CA GLY A 49 6.31 -20.63 10.61
C GLY A 49 5.01 -21.43 10.56
N GLY A 50 4.48 -21.59 9.35
CA GLY A 50 3.20 -22.24 9.10
C GLY A 50 2.82 -22.19 7.61
N PRO A 51 1.60 -22.63 7.25
CA PRO A 51 1.13 -22.57 5.87
C PRO A 51 1.07 -21.11 5.38
N VAL A 52 1.62 -20.87 4.19
CA VAL A 52 1.60 -19.56 3.53
C VAL A 52 0.20 -19.28 2.99
N GLN A 53 -0.37 -18.13 3.33
CA GLN A 53 -1.70 -17.72 2.86
C GLN A 53 -1.57 -16.84 1.61
N ILE A 54 -1.71 -17.45 0.44
CA ILE A 54 -1.47 -16.79 -0.86
C ILE A 54 -2.62 -15.83 -1.24
N GLY A 55 -3.82 -16.02 -0.69
CA GLY A 55 -5.03 -15.28 -1.07
C GLY A 55 -5.66 -15.77 -2.38
N TRP A 56 -6.87 -15.27 -2.68
CA TRP A 56 -7.55 -15.52 -3.95
C TRP A 56 -8.48 -14.35 -4.30
N PRO A 57 -8.41 -13.79 -5.53
CA PRO A 57 -7.65 -14.26 -6.68
C PRO A 57 -6.19 -13.77 -6.68
N VAL A 58 -5.26 -14.54 -7.23
CA VAL A 58 -3.83 -14.18 -7.27
C VAL A 58 -3.52 -13.37 -8.55
N PRO A 59 -2.99 -12.14 -8.44
CA PRO A 59 -2.56 -11.34 -9.60
C PRO A 59 -1.21 -11.82 -10.16
N GLU A 60 -1.05 -11.74 -11.48
CA GLU A 60 0.28 -11.72 -12.08
C GLU A 60 0.99 -10.39 -11.78
N PRO A 61 2.32 -10.38 -11.59
CA PRO A 61 3.08 -9.17 -11.36
C PRO A 61 2.92 -8.14 -12.48
N LYS A 62 2.60 -6.91 -12.10
CA LYS A 62 2.66 -5.73 -12.99
C LYS A 62 4.04 -5.12 -12.87
N VAL A 63 4.60 -4.69 -14.00
CA VAL A 63 5.90 -4.01 -14.06
C VAL A 63 5.68 -2.50 -14.10
N PHE A 64 6.19 -1.79 -13.10
CA PHE A 64 6.29 -0.33 -13.08
C PHE A 64 7.69 0.08 -13.52
N LYS A 65 7.78 0.74 -14.67
CA LYS A 65 9.03 1.28 -15.19
C LYS A 65 9.27 2.67 -14.60
N MET A 66 10.32 2.77 -13.80
CA MET A 66 10.69 4.00 -13.10
C MET A 66 11.53 4.90 -14.01
N ALA A 67 11.55 6.20 -13.72
CA ALA A 67 12.26 7.19 -14.53
C ALA A 67 13.78 6.99 -14.57
N ASP A 68 14.35 6.34 -13.54
CA ASP A 68 15.77 5.99 -13.44
C ASP A 68 16.12 4.65 -14.12
N GLY A 69 15.15 4.01 -14.79
CA GLY A 69 15.33 2.75 -15.48
C GLY A 69 15.11 1.51 -14.62
N ARG A 70 14.83 1.64 -13.32
CA ARG A 70 14.44 0.49 -12.49
C ARG A 70 13.07 -0.04 -12.88
N GLU A 71 12.87 -1.33 -12.64
CA GLU A 71 11.57 -1.97 -12.75
C GLU A 71 11.13 -2.45 -11.37
N ILE A 72 9.93 -2.02 -10.95
CA ILE A 72 9.31 -2.45 -9.70
C ILE A 72 8.14 -3.37 -10.03
N LEU A 73 8.07 -4.52 -9.37
CA LEU A 73 7.01 -5.49 -9.56
C LEU A 73 5.94 -5.34 -8.48
N ALA A 74 4.68 -5.60 -8.82
CA ALA A 74 3.61 -5.75 -7.83
C ALA A 74 2.63 -6.87 -8.24
N PRO A 75 2.52 -7.98 -7.49
CA PRO A 75 3.22 -8.23 -6.23
C PRO A 75 4.73 -8.47 -6.41
N ASP A 76 5.50 -8.04 -5.42
CA ASP A 76 6.91 -8.41 -5.24
C ASP A 76 7.02 -9.39 -4.06
N VAL A 77 7.12 -10.68 -4.38
CA VAL A 77 7.19 -11.76 -3.38
C VAL A 77 8.54 -11.84 -2.67
N ASN A 78 9.55 -11.11 -3.15
CA ASN A 78 10.90 -11.09 -2.56
C ASN A 78 11.16 -9.81 -1.76
N ARG A 79 10.14 -8.96 -1.58
CA ARG A 79 10.26 -7.74 -0.81
C ARG A 79 10.68 -8.08 0.62
N VAL A 80 11.78 -7.50 1.07
CA VAL A 80 12.28 -7.68 2.43
C VAL A 80 11.50 -6.76 3.38
N ASP A 81 10.96 -7.34 4.44
CA ASP A 81 10.33 -6.58 5.52
C ASP A 81 11.36 -5.97 6.47
N GLY A 82 10.96 -4.92 7.19
CA GLY A 82 11.78 -4.31 8.24
C GLY A 82 11.97 -5.24 9.44
N SER A 83 13.05 -5.02 10.19
CA SER A 83 13.26 -5.66 11.49
C SER A 83 12.61 -4.85 12.61
N TYR A 84 12.06 -5.53 13.62
CA TYR A 84 11.47 -4.89 14.79
C TYR A 84 11.75 -5.71 16.06
N ASN A 85 11.58 -5.11 17.24
CA ASN A 85 11.83 -5.77 18.52
C ASN A 85 10.59 -5.80 19.42
N ALA A 86 9.85 -6.92 19.39
CA ALA A 86 8.68 -7.14 20.24
C ALA A 86 8.42 -8.63 20.48
N GLN A 87 7.56 -8.91 21.47
CA GLN A 87 7.09 -10.25 21.80
C GLN A 87 5.57 -10.25 22.00
N PRO A 88 4.86 -11.37 21.72
CA PRO A 88 3.44 -11.45 22.03
C PRO A 88 3.18 -11.31 23.53
N ALA A 89 2.13 -10.57 23.89
CA ALA A 89 1.67 -10.47 25.28
C ALA A 89 1.16 -11.82 25.80
N HIS A 90 0.64 -12.67 24.90
CA HIS A 90 0.05 -13.97 25.21
C HIS A 90 0.33 -15.01 24.11
N ALA A 91 0.17 -16.29 24.43
CA ALA A 91 0.52 -17.42 23.56
C ALA A 91 -0.58 -17.86 22.57
N TRP A 92 -1.48 -16.95 22.17
CA TRP A 92 -2.52 -17.22 21.15
C TRP A 92 -2.34 -16.33 19.92
N LEU A 93 -2.77 -16.82 18.77
CA LEU A 93 -2.74 -16.04 17.52
C LEU A 93 -3.63 -14.80 17.65
N GLY A 94 -3.12 -13.66 17.17
CA GLY A 94 -3.80 -12.37 17.30
C GLY A 94 -3.65 -11.69 18.65
N ALA A 95 -2.84 -12.23 19.58
CA ALA A 95 -2.40 -11.48 20.75
C ALA A 95 -1.61 -10.22 20.30
N PRO A 96 -1.78 -9.07 20.98
CA PRO A 96 -0.97 -7.90 20.69
C PRO A 96 0.50 -8.16 20.99
N LEU A 97 1.37 -7.37 20.34
CA LEU A 97 2.81 -7.38 20.55
C LEU A 97 3.19 -6.28 21.55
N GLU A 98 4.05 -6.62 22.52
CA GLU A 98 4.68 -5.70 23.46
C GLU A 98 6.12 -5.40 23.03
N PRO A 99 6.54 -4.13 22.98
CA PRO A 99 7.92 -3.77 22.63
C PRO A 99 8.91 -4.35 23.64
N VAL A 100 10.06 -4.79 23.16
CA VAL A 100 11.17 -5.21 24.01
C VAL A 100 12.21 -4.08 24.05
N GLY A 101 12.48 -3.56 25.25
CA GLY A 101 13.41 -2.43 25.44
C GLY A 101 12.71 -1.07 25.42
N ASP A 102 13.37 -0.06 24.86
CA ASP A 102 12.79 1.29 24.70
C ASP A 102 11.74 1.28 23.57
N PRO A 103 10.45 1.54 23.87
CA PRO A 103 9.40 1.54 22.86
C PRO A 103 9.63 2.50 21.68
N LEU A 104 10.34 3.63 21.91
CA LEU A 104 10.63 4.61 20.86
C LEU A 104 11.69 4.13 19.86
N LEU A 105 12.51 3.16 20.25
CA LEU A 105 13.59 2.60 19.43
C LEU A 105 13.30 1.16 18.97
N ALA A 106 12.17 0.58 19.38
CA ALA A 106 11.82 -0.81 19.10
C ALA A 106 11.32 -1.05 17.65
N GLY A 107 10.94 0.02 16.93
CA GLY A 107 10.47 -0.08 15.54
C GLY A 107 9.14 -0.81 15.37
N VAL A 108 8.28 -0.77 16.40
CA VAL A 108 6.97 -1.45 16.42
C VAL A 108 5.82 -0.49 16.63
N GLY A 109 4.62 -0.93 16.27
CA GLY A 109 3.38 -0.16 16.45
C GLY A 109 3.49 1.22 15.78
N PRO A 110 3.24 2.32 16.50
CA PRO A 110 3.28 3.67 15.92
C PRO A 110 4.71 4.14 15.54
N GLY A 111 5.75 3.47 16.03
CA GLY A 111 7.16 3.76 15.68
C GLY A 111 7.70 2.90 14.53
N ALA A 112 6.88 2.06 13.90
CA ALA A 112 7.30 1.20 12.79
C ALA A 112 7.49 2.00 11.49
N TRP A 113 8.36 1.50 10.60
CA TRP A 113 8.60 2.05 9.27
C TRP A 113 8.71 0.94 8.22
N ALA A 114 8.49 1.29 6.96
CA ALA A 114 8.68 0.37 5.84
C ALA A 114 10.15 0.40 5.35
N ALA A 115 10.70 -0.75 5.00
CA ALA A 115 11.98 -0.86 4.30
C ALA A 115 11.83 -0.32 2.85
N ARG A 116 11.95 1.00 2.69
CA ARG A 116 12.00 1.67 1.38
C ARG A 116 13.43 1.66 0.84
N ALA A 117 13.59 1.94 -0.46
CA ALA A 117 14.91 2.10 -1.06
C ALA A 117 15.68 3.23 -0.36
N ASP A 118 16.96 2.99 -0.06
CA ASP A 118 17.86 3.97 0.55
C ASP A 118 18.46 4.90 -0.52
N GLU A 119 17.57 5.59 -1.22
CA GLU A 119 17.88 6.53 -2.28
C GLU A 119 16.95 7.75 -2.18
N PRO A 120 17.42 8.96 -2.50
CA PRO A 120 16.57 10.14 -2.45
C PRO A 120 15.47 10.11 -3.52
N ASP A 121 14.29 10.63 -3.20
CA ASP A 121 13.27 10.93 -4.20
C ASP A 121 13.77 12.05 -5.12
N LEU A 122 13.53 11.89 -6.43
CA LEU A 122 14.03 12.81 -7.45
C LEU A 122 12.88 13.65 -8.01
N TYR A 123 13.16 14.94 -8.22
CA TYR A 123 12.35 15.83 -9.01
C TYR A 123 12.68 15.68 -10.50
N HIS A 124 11.87 16.29 -11.36
CA HIS A 124 12.17 16.37 -12.79
C HIS A 124 13.58 16.94 -13.03
N GLY A 125 14.37 16.30 -13.91
CA GLY A 125 15.76 16.69 -14.17
C GLY A 125 16.80 16.10 -13.22
N ASN A 126 16.46 15.04 -12.48
CA ASN A 126 17.37 14.30 -11.57
C ASN A 126 17.89 15.12 -10.38
N HIS A 127 17.17 16.17 -9.98
CA HIS A 127 17.50 16.90 -8.74
C HIS A 127 16.88 16.20 -7.53
N ILE A 128 17.56 16.22 -6.39
CA ILE A 128 16.99 15.70 -5.13
C ILE A 128 15.79 16.57 -4.74
N LYS A 129 14.63 15.92 -4.53
CA LYS A 129 13.36 16.61 -4.33
C LYS A 129 13.23 17.29 -2.97
N ILE A 130 13.74 16.67 -1.91
CA ILE A 130 13.67 17.19 -0.54
C ILE A 130 15.06 17.62 -0.11
N VAL A 131 15.26 18.93 0.02
CA VAL A 131 16.53 19.55 0.43
C VAL A 131 16.27 20.68 1.44
N PRO A 132 17.24 21.02 2.30
CA PRO A 132 17.13 22.19 3.17
C PRO A 132 17.17 23.50 2.37
N LEU A 133 16.54 24.56 2.89
CA LEU A 133 16.52 25.91 2.26
C LEU A 133 17.91 26.51 2.02
N ARG A 134 18.97 26.04 2.71
CA ARG A 134 20.35 26.47 2.42
C ARG A 134 20.86 26.01 1.04
N ILE A 135 20.25 24.97 0.47
CA ILE A 135 20.56 24.44 -0.86
C ILE A 135 19.59 25.03 -1.90
N ALA A 136 18.30 25.09 -1.58
CA ALA A 136 17.26 25.67 -2.44
C ALA A 136 17.22 27.21 -2.32
N ALA A 137 18.27 27.88 -2.82
CA ALA A 137 18.48 29.32 -2.66
C ALA A 137 17.42 30.22 -3.36
N ASP A 138 16.66 29.64 -4.28
CA ASP A 138 15.52 30.24 -4.99
C ASP A 138 14.18 30.09 -4.23
N HIS A 139 14.17 29.40 -3.09
CA HIS A 139 13.00 29.18 -2.26
C HIS A 139 13.06 30.03 -0.97
N GLY A 140 11.89 30.42 -0.48
CA GLY A 140 11.75 31.18 0.76
C GLY A 140 10.40 30.97 1.41
N VAL A 141 10.30 31.38 2.68
CA VAL A 141 9.01 31.46 3.38
C VAL A 141 8.23 32.64 2.80
N MET A 142 6.99 32.41 2.39
CA MET A 142 6.14 33.44 1.79
C MET A 142 5.72 34.46 2.84
N SER A 143 5.82 35.76 2.55
CA SER A 143 5.18 36.79 3.39
C SER A 143 3.65 36.72 3.20
N PRO A 144 2.84 36.73 4.27
CA PRO A 144 3.15 37.14 5.64
C PRO A 144 3.44 36.00 6.64
N ASP A 145 3.76 34.78 6.19
CA ASP A 145 4.00 33.65 7.09
C ASP A 145 5.26 33.85 7.94
N ILE A 146 5.24 33.28 9.15
CA ILE A 146 6.36 33.35 10.08
C ILE A 146 7.47 32.42 9.60
N ASP A 147 8.67 32.97 9.46
CA ASP A 147 9.87 32.16 9.27
C ASP A 147 10.18 31.36 10.54
N PRO A 148 10.14 30.02 10.50
CA PRO A 148 10.36 29.21 11.69
C PRO A 148 11.82 29.21 12.16
N ARG A 149 12.76 29.72 11.37
CA ARG A 149 14.19 29.74 11.72
C ARG A 149 14.44 30.67 12.92
N GLY A 150 14.99 30.12 13.98
CA GLY A 150 15.31 30.85 15.22
C GLY A 150 14.19 30.81 16.28
N LEU A 151 13.04 30.21 15.98
CA LEU A 151 11.99 30.00 16.98
C LEU A 151 12.38 28.87 17.95
N PRO A 152 11.95 28.96 19.23
CA PRO A 152 12.13 27.88 20.18
C PRO A 152 11.25 26.66 19.83
N VAL A 153 11.79 25.46 20.06
CA VAL A 153 11.04 24.20 20.00
C VAL A 153 10.70 23.77 21.43
N TYR A 154 9.42 23.61 21.71
CA TYR A 154 8.93 23.10 23.00
C TYR A 154 8.57 21.63 22.85
N GLY A 155 9.11 20.78 23.71
CA GLY A 155 8.85 19.33 23.77
C GLY A 155 8.04 18.95 25.00
#